data_AF-A0AA51DSV6-F1
#
_entry.id   AF-A0AA51DSV6-F1
#
_cell.length_a   1.000
_cell.length_b   1.000
_cell.length_c   1.000
_cell.angle_alpha   90.00
_cell.angle_beta   90.00
_cell.angle_gamma   90.00
#
_symmetry.space_group_name_H-M   'P 1'
#
loop_
_entity.id
_entity.type
_entity.pdbx_description
1 polymer ?
#
loop_
_entity_poly.entity_id
_entity_poly.type
_entity_poly.pdbx_seq_one_letter_code
_entity_poly.pdbx_strand_id
1 'polypeptide(L)'
;MITLENLMSIDKEQLPEAVKVISSSEIPNLVELLTEKNDKIRYQAFMLLQYRSQLFNDVYPYLENFRLKLKDNNSYQRSIGIMLIAENAKWDLDNKMDALLDDCLELLQDEKPITVRQCIQSLGIIAEAKPNLNEKISNKLMSINILEIKETMRKSVLLDILNVLVSIRKNIKNPQIDSFIFNSLSGGILDNKAIKQIENILI
;
A
#
# COMPACT_ATOMS: atom_id res chain seq x y z
N MET A 1 -9.57 27.74 1.69
CA MET A 1 -9.00 27.21 0.44
C MET A 1 -7.50 27.25 0.58
N ILE A 2 -6.89 26.09 0.80
CA ILE A 2 -5.43 25.91 0.79
C ILE A 2 -4.93 26.36 -0.57
N THR A 3 -4.10 27.41 -0.57
CA THR A 3 -3.42 27.86 -1.78
C THR A 3 -2.26 26.91 -2.08
N LEU A 4 -1.83 26.88 -3.34
CA LEU A 4 -0.66 26.10 -3.73
C LEU A 4 0.59 26.54 -2.96
N GLU A 5 0.74 27.84 -2.71
CA GLU A 5 1.83 28.39 -1.91
C GLU A 5 1.82 27.84 -0.48
N ASN A 6 0.66 27.90 0.20
CA ASN A 6 0.52 27.37 1.56
C ASN A 6 0.73 25.84 1.61
N LEU A 7 0.28 25.12 0.59
CA LEU A 7 0.49 23.67 0.49
C LEU A 7 1.97 23.33 0.41
N MET A 8 2.71 24.07 -0.42
CA MET A 8 4.14 23.85 -0.67
C MET A 8 5.04 24.35 0.47
N SER A 9 4.54 25.21 1.36
CA SER A 9 5.28 25.68 2.53
C SER A 9 5.18 24.75 3.75
N ILE A 10 4.34 23.71 3.71
CA ILE A 10 4.20 22.76 4.82
C ILE A 10 5.36 21.79 4.80
N ASP A 11 6.21 21.87 5.83
CA ASP A 11 7.29 20.92 6.05
C ASP A 11 6.75 19.51 6.34
N LYS A 12 7.51 18.49 5.97
CA LYS A 12 7.10 17.08 6.11
C LYS A 12 6.75 16.72 7.55
N GLU A 13 7.49 17.26 8.50
CA GLU A 13 7.32 17.05 9.94
C GLU A 13 6.03 17.67 10.46
N GLN A 14 5.49 18.68 9.77
CA GLN A 14 4.26 19.38 10.16
C GLN A 14 3.00 18.78 9.51
N LEU A 15 3.15 17.92 8.50
CA LEU A 15 2.02 17.30 7.79
C LEU A 15 0.96 16.67 8.71
N PRO A 16 1.32 15.88 9.76
CA PRO A 16 0.32 15.26 10.63
C PRO A 16 -0.57 16.26 11.38
N GLU A 17 -0.05 17.43 11.72
CA GLU A 17 -0.81 18.50 12.36
C GLU A 17 -1.55 19.35 11.33
N ALA A 18 -0.90 19.66 10.19
CA ALA A 18 -1.48 20.43 9.12
C ALA A 18 -2.78 19.79 8.61
N VAL A 19 -2.82 18.47 8.43
CA VAL A 19 -4.03 17.79 7.92
C VAL A 19 -5.23 17.89 8.85
N LYS A 20 -5.06 18.19 10.14
CA LYS A 20 -6.18 18.31 11.10
C LYS A 20 -6.98 19.59 10.89
N VAL A 21 -6.34 20.64 10.40
CA VAL A 21 -6.97 21.96 10.16
C VAL A 21 -7.47 22.12 8.73
N ILE A 22 -7.13 21.19 7.83
CA ILE A 22 -7.67 21.13 6.47
C ILE A 22 -9.18 20.84 6.54
N SER A 23 -9.96 21.67 5.85
CA SER A 23 -11.40 21.45 5.71
C SER A 23 -11.69 20.32 4.75
N SER A 24 -12.71 19.50 5.05
CA SER A 24 -13.18 18.44 4.14
C SER A 24 -13.57 18.97 2.74
N SER A 25 -13.97 20.24 2.65
CA SER A 25 -14.27 20.92 1.38
C SER A 25 -13.04 21.12 0.47
N GLU A 26 -11.83 20.95 1.00
CA GLU A 26 -10.56 21.15 0.29
C GLU A 26 -9.98 19.83 -0.24
N ILE A 27 -10.48 18.68 0.23
CA ILE A 27 -10.07 17.35 -0.23
C ILE A 27 -10.23 17.16 -1.75
N PRO A 28 -11.32 17.58 -2.42
CA PRO A 28 -11.41 17.42 -3.87
C PRO A 28 -10.25 18.10 -4.62
N ASN A 29 -9.82 19.28 -4.17
CA ASN A 29 -8.70 20.00 -4.78
C ASN A 29 -7.39 19.22 -4.58
N LEU A 30 -7.15 18.64 -3.41
CA LEU A 30 -5.97 17.81 -3.16
C LEU A 30 -5.98 16.55 -4.05
N VAL A 31 -7.14 15.95 -4.26
CA VAL A 31 -7.31 14.79 -5.16
C VAL A 31 -7.02 15.17 -6.61
N GLU A 32 -7.46 16.36 -7.06
CA GLU A 32 -7.15 16.87 -8.40
C GLU A 32 -5.63 17.07 -8.60
N LEU A 33 -4.94 17.60 -7.58
CA LEU A 33 -3.49 17.80 -7.60
C LEU A 33 -2.69 16.49 -7.74
N LEU A 34 -3.30 15.32 -7.54
CA LEU A 34 -2.65 14.04 -7.84
C LEU A 34 -2.36 13.84 -9.34
N THR A 35 -2.99 14.62 -10.21
CA THR A 35 -2.77 14.58 -11.67
C THR A 35 -1.77 15.62 -12.16
N GLU A 36 -1.26 16.47 -11.27
CA GLU A 36 -0.32 17.53 -11.61
C GLU A 36 0.96 16.99 -12.24
N LYS A 37 1.45 17.71 -13.26
CA LYS A 37 2.71 17.37 -13.93
C LYS A 37 3.91 17.67 -13.03
N ASN A 38 3.80 18.66 -12.14
CA ASN A 38 4.85 19.00 -11.21
C ASN A 38 4.94 17.97 -10.08
N ASP A 39 6.02 17.20 -10.06
CA ASP A 39 6.25 16.12 -9.10
C ASP A 39 6.21 16.59 -7.64
N LYS A 40 6.70 17.81 -7.35
CA LYS A 40 6.71 18.33 -5.97
C LYS A 40 5.30 18.61 -5.47
N ILE A 41 4.47 19.22 -6.31
CA ILE A 41 3.07 19.52 -6.00
C ILE A 41 2.30 18.22 -5.80
N ARG A 42 2.43 17.31 -6.76
CA ARG A 42 1.75 16.03 -6.75
C ARG A 42 2.13 15.20 -5.52
N TYR A 43 3.42 15.13 -5.19
CA TYR A 43 3.91 14.40 -4.03
C TYR A 43 3.42 15.02 -2.72
N GLN A 44 3.41 16.34 -2.60
CA GLN A 44 2.90 17.03 -1.43
C GLN A 44 1.40 16.77 -1.22
N ALA A 45 0.60 16.83 -2.28
CA ALA A 45 -0.82 16.49 -2.23
C ALA A 45 -1.05 15.03 -1.83
N PHE A 46 -0.28 14.10 -2.40
CA PHE A 46 -0.30 12.69 -2.03
C PHE A 46 -0.01 12.48 -0.54
N MET A 47 1.05 13.08 -0.01
CA MET A 47 1.41 12.97 1.41
C MET A 47 0.30 13.51 2.33
N LEU A 48 -0.28 14.67 2.01
CA LEU A 48 -1.40 15.24 2.75
C LEU A 48 -2.62 14.29 2.76
N LEU A 49 -2.95 13.70 1.61
CA LEU A 49 -4.06 12.75 1.51
C LEU A 49 -3.79 11.46 2.30
N GLN A 50 -2.56 10.95 2.33
CA GLN A 50 -2.21 9.78 3.16
C GLN A 50 -2.43 10.09 4.65
N TYR A 51 -1.85 11.18 5.16
CA TYR A 51 -2.03 11.58 6.56
C TYR A 51 -3.48 11.90 6.90
N ARG A 52 -4.22 12.53 5.98
CA ARG A 52 -5.66 12.79 6.17
C ARG A 52 -6.44 11.48 6.28
N SER A 53 -6.17 10.52 5.41
CA SER A 53 -6.81 9.18 5.41
C SER A 53 -6.53 8.41 6.71
N GLN A 54 -5.39 8.65 7.36
CA GLN A 54 -5.09 8.05 8.66
C GLN A 54 -5.92 8.63 9.80
N LEU A 55 -6.44 9.85 9.68
CA LEU A 55 -7.14 10.53 10.78
C LEU A 55 -8.64 10.69 10.54
N PHE A 56 -9.05 10.83 9.28
CA PHE A 56 -10.41 11.16 8.87
C PHE A 56 -10.85 10.30 7.68
N ASN A 57 -12.16 10.13 7.54
CA ASN A 57 -12.79 9.31 6.50
C ASN A 57 -13.19 10.12 5.25
N ASP A 58 -12.85 11.40 5.16
CA ASP A 58 -13.31 12.28 4.08
C ASP A 58 -12.52 12.14 2.77
N VAL A 59 -11.46 11.33 2.77
CA VAL A 59 -10.75 10.88 1.56
C VAL A 59 -11.37 9.61 0.97
N TYR A 60 -12.03 8.78 1.78
CA TYR A 60 -12.68 7.53 1.35
C TYR A 60 -13.70 7.70 0.20
N PRO A 61 -14.51 8.78 0.11
CA PRO A 61 -15.41 8.99 -1.02
C PRO A 61 -14.74 8.99 -2.40
N TYR A 62 -13.42 9.19 -2.46
CA TYR A 62 -12.63 9.25 -3.70
C TYR A 62 -12.00 7.91 -4.10
N LEU A 63 -12.39 6.79 -3.47
CA LEU A 63 -11.85 5.47 -3.81
C LEU A 63 -11.93 5.13 -5.30
N GLU A 64 -13.02 5.49 -6.00
CA GLU A 64 -13.11 5.26 -7.44
C GLU A 64 -12.10 6.10 -8.23
N ASN A 65 -11.79 7.33 -7.80
CA ASN A 65 -10.72 8.13 -8.42
C ASN A 65 -9.36 7.44 -8.28
N PHE A 66 -9.08 6.82 -7.13
CA PHE A 66 -7.83 6.10 -6.90
C PHE A 66 -7.80 4.76 -7.66
N ARG A 67 -8.93 4.07 -7.75
CA ARG A 67 -9.10 2.85 -8.54
C ARG A 67 -8.78 3.08 -10.02
N LEU A 68 -9.27 4.18 -10.60
CA LEU A 68 -8.97 4.54 -12.00
C LEU A 68 -7.46 4.69 -12.24
N LYS A 69 -6.70 5.18 -11.24
CA LYS A 69 -5.25 5.32 -11.36
C LYS A 69 -4.50 3.98 -11.45
N LEU A 70 -5.08 2.88 -10.98
CA LEU A 70 -4.45 1.55 -11.07
C LEU A 70 -4.19 1.11 -12.51
N LYS A 71 -4.91 1.68 -13.48
CA LYS A 71 -4.80 1.38 -14.92
C LYS A 71 -4.07 2.47 -15.71
N ASP A 72 -3.44 3.42 -15.03
CA ASP A 72 -2.70 4.51 -15.66
C ASP A 72 -1.40 3.99 -16.31
N ASN A 73 -1.02 4.55 -17.46
CA ASN A 73 0.23 4.22 -18.14
C ASN A 73 1.47 4.61 -17.29
N ASN A 74 1.33 5.63 -16.44
CA ASN A 74 2.36 6.07 -15.52
C ASN A 74 2.36 5.21 -14.24
N SER A 75 3.44 4.47 -14.03
CA SER A 75 3.61 3.62 -12.84
C SER A 75 3.52 4.38 -11.52
N TYR A 76 3.91 5.65 -11.49
CA TYR A 76 3.77 6.49 -10.29
C TYR A 76 2.29 6.75 -9.95
N GLN A 77 1.42 6.90 -10.96
CA GLN A 77 -0.01 7.06 -10.73
C GLN A 77 -0.63 5.77 -10.19
N ARG A 78 -0.23 4.61 -10.74
CA ARG A 78 -0.65 3.30 -10.22
C ARG A 78 -0.27 3.13 -8.76
N SER A 79 0.97 3.49 -8.42
CA SER A 79 1.47 3.51 -7.04
C SER A 79 0.67 4.43 -6.12
N ILE A 80 0.37 5.68 -6.54
CA ILE A 80 -0.51 6.60 -5.78
C ILE A 80 -1.87 5.94 -5.52
N GLY A 81 -2.46 5.36 -6.57
CA GLY A 81 -3.78 4.73 -6.49
C GLY A 81 -3.83 3.67 -5.40
N ILE A 82 -2.94 2.68 -5.46
CA ILE A 82 -2.94 1.57 -4.51
C ILE A 82 -2.62 2.01 -3.07
N MET A 83 -1.69 2.95 -2.90
CA MET A 83 -1.33 3.45 -1.57
C MET A 83 -2.50 4.21 -0.92
N LEU A 84 -3.22 5.06 -1.68
CA LEU A 84 -4.38 5.78 -1.15
C LEU A 84 -5.59 4.88 -0.93
N ILE A 85 -5.80 3.86 -1.77
CA ILE A 85 -6.82 2.83 -1.52
C ILE A 85 -6.55 2.14 -0.19
N ALA A 86 -5.30 1.74 0.06
CA ALA A 86 -4.93 1.04 1.28
C ALA A 86 -5.11 1.88 2.56
N GLU A 87 -4.68 3.15 2.55
CA GLU A 87 -4.86 4.06 3.69
C GLU A 87 -6.34 4.31 4.03
N ASN A 88 -7.24 4.15 3.06
CA ASN A 88 -8.68 4.33 3.23
C ASN A 88 -9.45 3.03 3.50
N ALA A 89 -8.81 1.86 3.44
CA ALA A 89 -9.48 0.57 3.60
C ALA A 89 -10.19 0.43 4.95
N LYS A 90 -9.66 1.05 6.01
CA LYS A 90 -10.25 1.03 7.36
C LYS A 90 -11.58 1.78 7.47
N TRP A 91 -11.89 2.66 6.51
CA TRP A 91 -13.13 3.42 6.45
C TRP A 91 -14.21 2.71 5.62
N ASP A 92 -13.91 1.53 5.07
CA ASP A 92 -14.80 0.80 4.18
C ASP A 92 -15.94 0.07 4.90
N LEU A 93 -17.01 0.83 5.19
CA LEU A 93 -18.25 0.33 5.78
C LEU A 93 -19.18 -0.32 4.74
N ASP A 94 -19.11 0.11 3.48
CA ASP A 94 -19.96 -0.38 2.37
C ASP A 94 -19.39 -1.61 1.67
N ASN A 95 -18.28 -2.15 2.17
CA ASN A 95 -17.60 -3.33 1.65
C ASN A 95 -17.13 -3.20 0.18
N LYS A 96 -16.74 -1.99 -0.25
CA LYS A 96 -16.20 -1.71 -1.58
C LYS A 96 -14.82 -2.33 -1.80
N MET A 97 -14.08 -2.59 -0.71
CA MET A 97 -12.74 -3.15 -0.78
C MET A 97 -12.71 -4.56 -1.37
N ASP A 98 -13.75 -5.38 -1.18
CA ASP A 98 -13.83 -6.72 -1.78
C ASP A 98 -13.75 -6.67 -3.32
N ALA A 99 -14.47 -5.72 -3.94
CA ALA A 99 -14.44 -5.52 -5.38
C ALA A 99 -13.14 -4.85 -5.85
N LEU A 100 -12.62 -3.87 -5.10
CA LEU A 100 -11.38 -3.17 -5.41
C LEU A 100 -10.14 -4.05 -5.31
N LEU A 101 -10.18 -5.06 -4.44
CA LEU A 101 -9.02 -5.91 -4.19
C LEU A 101 -8.55 -6.61 -5.47
N ASP A 102 -9.46 -7.03 -6.36
CA ASP A 102 -9.04 -7.68 -7.61
C ASP A 102 -8.21 -6.76 -8.50
N ASP A 103 -8.63 -5.50 -8.69
CA ASP A 103 -7.83 -4.51 -9.44
C ASP A 103 -6.49 -4.23 -8.74
N CYS A 104 -6.45 -4.27 -7.40
CA CYS A 104 -5.22 -4.10 -6.64
C CYS A 104 -4.23 -5.26 -6.87
N LEU A 105 -4.73 -6.50 -6.86
CA LEU A 105 -3.91 -7.71 -7.03
C LEU A 105 -3.31 -7.84 -8.44
N GLU A 106 -3.91 -7.19 -9.45
CA GLU A 106 -3.34 -7.11 -10.80
C GLU A 106 -1.95 -6.43 -10.80
N LEU A 107 -1.72 -5.45 -9.90
CA LEU A 107 -0.43 -4.76 -9.79
C LEU A 107 0.72 -5.64 -9.27
N LEU A 108 0.46 -6.84 -8.78
CA LEU A 108 1.51 -7.80 -8.46
C LEU A 108 2.27 -8.28 -9.71
N GLN A 109 1.69 -8.09 -10.90
CA GLN A 109 2.29 -8.38 -12.20
C GLN A 109 2.78 -7.12 -12.92
N ASP A 110 2.89 -6.00 -12.22
CA ASP A 110 3.32 -4.73 -12.82
C ASP A 110 4.74 -4.82 -13.40
N GLU A 111 4.95 -4.20 -14.57
CA GLU A 111 6.26 -4.13 -15.22
C GLU A 111 7.31 -3.36 -14.40
N LYS A 112 6.89 -2.47 -13.49
CA LYS A 112 7.78 -1.70 -12.63
C LYS A 112 7.93 -2.38 -11.27
N PRO A 113 9.13 -2.87 -10.92
CA PRO A 113 9.35 -3.55 -9.63
C PRO A 113 9.00 -2.71 -8.41
N ILE A 114 9.16 -1.38 -8.48
CA ILE A 114 8.80 -0.50 -7.36
C ILE A 114 7.29 -0.49 -7.11
N THR A 115 6.49 -0.52 -8.16
CA THR A 115 5.02 -0.56 -8.08
C THR A 115 4.54 -1.90 -7.52
N VAL A 116 5.17 -3.01 -7.92
CA VAL A 116 4.92 -4.34 -7.31
C VAL A 116 5.15 -4.31 -5.80
N ARG A 117 6.30 -3.76 -5.36
CA ARG A 117 6.63 -3.66 -3.93
C ARG A 117 5.64 -2.79 -3.16
N GLN A 118 5.27 -1.63 -3.71
CA GLN A 118 4.27 -0.75 -3.11
C GLN A 118 2.90 -1.41 -3.04
N CYS A 119 2.52 -2.19 -4.05
CA CYS A 119 1.30 -3.00 -4.01
C CYS A 119 1.36 -4.01 -2.85
N ILE A 120 2.44 -4.79 -2.71
CA ILE A 120 2.57 -5.77 -1.61
C ILE A 120 2.44 -5.08 -0.24
N GLN A 121 3.16 -3.98 -0.02
CA GLN A 121 3.09 -3.24 1.24
C GLN A 121 1.68 -2.70 1.51
N SER A 122 1.01 -2.17 0.48
CA SER A 122 -0.37 -1.67 0.55
C SER A 122 -1.38 -2.79 0.85
N LEU A 123 -1.18 -3.99 0.31
CA LEU A 123 -1.98 -5.17 0.64
C LEU A 123 -1.84 -5.56 2.12
N GLY A 124 -0.67 -5.31 2.74
CA GLY A 124 -0.50 -5.46 4.18
C GLY A 124 -1.40 -4.55 5.00
N ILE A 125 -1.49 -3.27 4.62
CA ILE A 125 -2.37 -2.30 5.27
C ILE A 125 -3.84 -2.70 5.07
N ILE A 126 -4.22 -3.14 3.86
CA ILE A 126 -5.58 -3.62 3.56
C ILE A 126 -5.91 -4.85 4.41
N ALA A 127 -5.00 -5.82 4.53
CA ALA A 127 -5.18 -7.03 5.31
C ALA A 127 -5.39 -6.74 6.81
N GLU A 128 -4.67 -5.76 7.35
CA GLU A 128 -4.87 -5.31 8.74
C GLU A 128 -6.25 -4.65 8.93
N ALA A 129 -6.66 -3.80 8.00
CA ALA A 129 -7.93 -3.10 8.07
C ALA A 129 -9.16 -3.99 7.79
N LYS A 130 -9.00 -5.01 6.93
CA LYS A 130 -10.09 -5.87 6.43
C LYS A 130 -9.70 -7.36 6.55
N PRO A 131 -9.76 -7.95 7.76
CA PRO A 131 -9.34 -9.33 7.97
C PRO A 131 -10.08 -10.38 7.12
N ASN A 132 -11.28 -10.09 6.63
CA ASN A 132 -12.04 -10.95 5.72
C ASN A 132 -11.32 -11.16 4.37
N LEU A 133 -10.40 -10.26 3.99
CA LEU A 133 -9.63 -10.34 2.75
C LEU A 133 -8.32 -11.12 2.89
N ASN A 134 -7.93 -11.51 4.12
CA ASN A 134 -6.63 -12.08 4.42
C ASN A 134 -6.32 -13.37 3.67
N GLU A 135 -7.31 -14.24 3.49
CA GLU A 135 -7.12 -15.49 2.75
C GLU A 135 -6.79 -15.21 1.28
N LYS A 136 -7.56 -14.33 0.63
CA LYS A 136 -7.34 -13.96 -0.78
C LYS A 136 -5.99 -13.28 -0.98
N ILE A 137 -5.62 -12.35 -0.09
CA ILE A 137 -4.33 -11.65 -0.12
C ILE A 137 -3.18 -12.64 0.06
N SER A 138 -3.20 -13.45 1.13
CA SER A 138 -2.10 -14.38 1.42
C SER A 138 -1.93 -15.42 0.33
N ASN A 139 -3.01 -16.00 -0.21
CA ASN A 139 -2.96 -16.94 -1.33
C ASN A 139 -2.31 -16.30 -2.56
N LYS A 140 -2.67 -15.05 -2.90
CA LYS A 140 -2.09 -14.38 -4.06
C LYS A 140 -0.60 -14.07 -3.85
N LEU A 141 -0.20 -13.61 -2.66
CA LEU A 141 1.20 -13.33 -2.35
C LEU A 141 2.07 -14.59 -2.37
N MET A 142 1.60 -15.70 -1.79
CA MET A 142 2.31 -16.98 -1.81
C MET A 142 2.43 -17.58 -3.22
N SER A 143 1.54 -17.19 -4.15
CA SER A 143 1.60 -17.65 -5.55
C SER A 143 2.67 -16.96 -6.40
N ILE A 144 3.29 -15.88 -5.91
CA ILE A 144 4.30 -15.14 -6.66
C ILE A 144 5.56 -15.99 -6.83
N ASN A 145 5.94 -16.25 -8.08
CA ASN A 145 7.20 -16.93 -8.38
C ASN A 145 8.38 -15.96 -8.24
N ILE A 146 9.04 -15.98 -7.08
CA ILE A 146 10.18 -15.11 -6.78
C ILE A 146 11.33 -15.29 -7.77
N LEU A 147 11.51 -16.47 -8.36
CA LEU A 147 12.61 -16.72 -9.29
C LEU A 147 12.43 -16.02 -10.63
N GLU A 148 11.19 -15.68 -11.02
CA GLU A 148 10.90 -14.91 -12.24
C GLU A 148 11.18 -13.41 -12.06
N ILE A 149 11.28 -12.94 -10.82
CA ILE A 149 11.65 -11.55 -10.52
C ILE A 149 13.15 -11.36 -10.75
N LYS A 150 13.53 -10.18 -11.25
CA LYS A 150 14.94 -9.77 -11.40
C LYS A 150 15.73 -10.03 -10.12
N GLU A 151 16.85 -10.72 -10.23
CA GLU A 151 17.65 -11.22 -9.09
C GLU A 151 17.93 -10.14 -8.03
N THR A 152 18.31 -8.94 -8.45
CA THR A 152 18.60 -7.80 -7.56
C THR A 152 17.41 -7.33 -6.72
N MET A 153 16.18 -7.69 -7.11
CA MET A 153 14.94 -7.29 -6.43
C MET A 153 14.31 -8.41 -5.61
N ARG A 154 14.68 -9.68 -5.85
CA ARG A 154 14.06 -10.87 -5.23
C ARG A 154 14.03 -10.77 -3.71
N LYS A 155 15.16 -10.39 -3.10
CA LYS A 155 15.27 -10.21 -1.65
C LYS A 155 14.25 -9.20 -1.12
N SER A 156 14.15 -8.03 -1.74
CA SER A 156 13.25 -6.97 -1.27
C SER A 156 11.79 -7.34 -1.44
N VAL A 157 11.42 -7.95 -2.57
CA VAL A 157 10.04 -8.40 -2.82
C VAL A 157 9.66 -9.52 -1.85
N LEU A 158 10.52 -10.53 -1.68
CA LEU A 158 10.27 -11.61 -0.74
C LEU A 158 10.14 -11.10 0.70
N LEU A 159 10.99 -10.15 1.10
CA LEU A 159 10.89 -9.54 2.43
C LEU A 159 9.57 -8.78 2.62
N ASP A 160 9.12 -8.02 1.63
CA ASP A 160 7.81 -7.35 1.69
C ASP A 160 6.67 -8.37 1.81
N ILE A 161 6.69 -9.47 1.03
CA ILE A 161 5.70 -10.57 1.13
C ILE A 161 5.69 -11.17 2.54
N LEU A 162 6.86 -11.51 3.08
CA LEU A 162 6.96 -12.14 4.40
C LEU A 162 6.44 -11.21 5.50
N ASN A 163 6.73 -9.92 5.46
CA ASN A 163 6.18 -8.96 6.43
C ASN A 163 4.65 -8.97 6.44
N VAL A 164 4.02 -9.00 5.25
CA VAL A 164 2.56 -9.07 5.13
C VAL A 164 2.02 -10.40 5.66
N LEU A 165 2.63 -11.52 5.26
CA LEU A 165 2.19 -12.86 5.68
C LEU A 165 2.33 -13.07 7.19
N VAL A 166 3.41 -12.56 7.79
CA VAL A 166 3.60 -12.59 9.25
C VAL A 166 2.51 -11.78 9.97
N SER A 167 2.11 -10.63 9.41
CA SER A 167 1.00 -9.84 9.96
C SER A 167 -0.33 -10.61 9.85
N ILE A 168 -0.64 -11.16 8.67
CA ILE A 168 -1.86 -11.94 8.42
C ILE A 168 -1.96 -13.17 9.34
N ARG A 169 -0.84 -13.87 9.57
CA ARG A 169 -0.74 -15.04 10.45
C ARG A 169 -1.23 -14.77 11.88
N LYS A 170 -1.15 -13.53 12.37
CA LYS A 170 -1.67 -13.15 13.69
C LYS A 170 -3.20 -13.27 13.78
N ASN A 171 -3.88 -13.12 12.64
CA ASN A 171 -5.33 -13.10 12.54
C ASN A 171 -5.91 -14.43 12.04
N ILE A 172 -5.16 -15.20 11.23
CA ILE A 172 -5.60 -16.50 10.69
C ILE A 172 -4.57 -17.60 10.93
N LYS A 173 -5.04 -18.77 11.36
CA LYS A 173 -4.22 -19.98 11.43
C LYS A 173 -4.29 -20.72 10.10
N ASN A 174 -3.28 -20.54 9.26
CA ASN A 174 -3.17 -21.23 7.98
C ASN A 174 -1.79 -21.91 7.86
N PRO A 175 -1.72 -23.26 7.90
CA PRO A 175 -0.46 -24.01 7.81
C PRO A 175 0.34 -23.75 6.51
N GLN A 176 -0.33 -23.32 5.43
CA GLN A 176 0.34 -22.97 4.19
C GLN A 176 1.17 -21.69 4.35
N ILE A 177 0.68 -20.71 5.11
CA ILE A 177 1.43 -19.49 5.44
C ILE A 177 2.66 -19.83 6.27
N ASP A 178 2.50 -20.67 7.30
CA ASP A 178 3.62 -21.14 8.14
C ASP A 178 4.69 -21.84 7.30
N SER A 179 4.26 -22.75 6.43
CA SER A 179 5.16 -23.51 5.54
C SER A 179 5.89 -22.58 4.56
N PHE A 180 5.18 -21.63 3.96
CA PHE A 180 5.76 -20.67 3.03
C PHE A 180 6.82 -19.81 3.71
N ILE A 181 6.53 -19.28 4.90
CA ILE A 181 7.48 -18.47 5.68
C ILE A 181 8.72 -19.30 6.00
N PHE A 182 8.56 -20.50 6.57
CA PHE A 182 9.67 -21.38 6.93
C PHE A 182 10.57 -21.70 5.73
N ASN A 183 9.97 -22.13 4.62
CA ASN A 183 10.71 -22.46 3.40
C ASN A 183 11.46 -21.24 2.83
N SER A 184 10.85 -20.05 2.92
CA SER A 184 11.47 -18.79 2.46
C SER A 184 12.68 -18.39 3.30
N LEU A 185 12.64 -18.63 4.62
CA LEU A 185 13.77 -18.35 5.51
C LEU A 185 14.96 -19.29 5.25
N SER A 186 14.72 -20.54 4.88
CA SER A 186 15.77 -21.50 4.49
C SER A 186 16.17 -21.44 3.01
N GLY A 187 15.46 -20.66 2.18
CA GLY A 187 15.54 -20.71 0.71
C GLY A 187 16.74 -19.98 0.08
N GLY A 188 17.65 -19.42 0.87
CA GLY A 188 18.91 -18.81 0.39
C GLY A 188 18.79 -17.45 -0.31
N ILE A 189 17.59 -16.92 -0.52
CA ILE A 189 17.36 -15.58 -1.12
C ILE A 189 17.59 -14.46 -0.10
N LEU A 190 17.30 -14.72 1.18
CA LEU A 190 17.43 -13.75 2.26
C LEU A 190 18.81 -13.85 2.90
N ASP A 191 19.36 -12.71 3.31
CA ASP A 191 20.56 -12.71 4.15
C ASP A 191 20.20 -12.88 5.63
N ASN A 192 21.21 -13.19 6.46
CA ASN A 192 21.03 -13.42 7.90
C ASN A 192 20.36 -12.25 8.63
N LYS A 193 20.52 -11.01 8.12
CA LYS A 193 19.87 -9.83 8.71
C LYS A 193 18.36 -9.84 8.44
N ALA A 194 17.95 -10.11 7.20
CA ALA A 194 16.54 -10.20 6.83
C ALA A 194 15.85 -11.39 7.51
N ILE A 195 16.52 -12.53 7.62
CA ILE A 195 16.00 -13.71 8.35
C ILE A 195 15.70 -13.34 9.81
N LYS A 196 16.69 -12.78 10.53
CA LYS A 196 16.52 -12.35 11.92
C LYS A 196 15.40 -11.31 12.08
N GLN A 197 15.24 -10.40 11.12
CA GLN A 197 14.15 -9.44 11.14
C GLN A 197 12.79 -10.14 11.15
N ILE A 198 12.58 -11.14 10.28
CA ILE A 198 11.32 -11.89 10.22
C ILE A 198 11.13 -12.75 11.48
N GLU A 199 12.18 -13.46 11.92
CA GLU A 199 12.14 -14.27 13.15
C GLU A 199 11.73 -13.46 14.38
N ASN A 200 12.24 -12.23 14.53
CA ASN A 200 11.88 -11.35 15.63
C ASN A 200 10.40 -10.92 15.63
N ILE A 201 9.73 -10.93 14.48
CA ILE A 201 8.30 -10.58 14.36
C ILE A 201 7.41 -11.83 14.48
N LEU A 202 7.98 -13.04 14.32
CA LEU A 202 7.29 -14.32 14.45
C LEU A 202 7.05 -14.76 15.91
N ILE A 203 7.83 -14.20 16.86
CA ILE A 203 7.73 -14.43 18.31
C ILE A 203 6.54 -13.64 18.88
#